data_AF-A0A292QSX0-F1
#
_entry.id   AF-A0A292QSX0-F1
#
_cell.length_a   1.000
_cell.length_b   1.000
_cell.length_c   1.000
_cell.angle_alpha   90.00
_cell.angle_beta   90.00
_cell.angle_gamma   90.00
#
_symmetry.space_group_name_H-M   'P 1'
#
loop_
_entity.id
_entity.type
_entity.pdbx_description
1 polymer ?
#
loop_
_entity_poly.entity_id
_entity_poly.type
_entity_poly.pdbx_seq_one_letter_code
_entity_poly.pdbx_strand_id
1 'polypeptide(L)'
;MLEPEIIKLKENFKNLIDQNLDESVYQNFLEKHTQFIPTRTFELNHGVHCGIIFKKLHIGTQYISDFFFITKSSAEWRLVFIELEKPNSKFFNKDETITTDLNKGIKQVNQWRTYLNEPNNLASFINQPAVNKLLSTHPGFVNNPKNCYYILVTGRRDDIKNRNLLSQYTHHNFYIMTYDSLYEAISFSPEYYLGSEKGQNIIVKNEHMIEHNTTLFVYPANCDNIRINQNLYDELVKYCGDKTEGFLAKLGDNTGEKLQQLKGNIIR
;
A
#
# COMPACT_ATOMS: atom_id res chain seq x y z
N MET A 1 19.84 11.06 15.77
CA MET A 1 20.66 10.27 14.82
C MET A 1 19.76 9.19 14.25
N LEU A 2 19.91 8.82 12.97
CA LEU A 2 19.17 7.69 12.41
C LEU A 2 19.63 6.40 13.07
N GLU A 3 18.70 5.49 13.33
CA GLU A 3 19.02 4.17 13.87
C GLU A 3 19.93 3.42 12.89
N PRO A 4 20.97 2.69 13.38
CA PRO A 4 21.91 1.98 12.52
C PRO A 4 21.25 1.03 11.52
N GLU A 5 20.12 0.44 11.90
CA GLU A 5 19.33 -0.44 11.04
C GLU A 5 18.71 0.29 9.84
N ILE A 6 18.12 1.47 10.06
CA ILE A 6 17.56 2.31 9.00
C ILE A 6 18.63 2.76 8.01
N ILE A 7 19.84 3.07 8.49
CA ILE A 7 20.98 3.42 7.63
C ILE A 7 21.35 2.24 6.74
N LYS A 8 21.49 1.04 7.32
CA LYS A 8 21.82 -0.17 6.57
C LYS A 8 20.74 -0.50 5.54
N LEU A 9 19.47 -0.39 5.91
CA LEU A 9 18.35 -0.67 5.03
C LEU A 9 18.28 0.32 3.86
N LYS A 10 18.53 1.60 4.13
CA LYS A 10 18.64 2.65 3.10
C LYS A 10 19.73 2.33 2.08
N GLU A 11 20.93 1.95 2.54
CA GLU A 11 22.03 1.59 1.64
C GLU A 11 21.74 0.31 0.85
N ASN A 12 21.11 -0.70 1.46
CA ASN A 12 20.66 -1.89 0.74
C ASN A 12 19.69 -1.54 -0.40
N PHE A 13 18.72 -0.65 -0.15
CA PHE A 13 17.79 -0.25 -1.18
C PHE A 13 18.45 0.56 -2.29
N LYS A 14 19.35 1.49 -1.96
CA LYS A 14 20.15 2.25 -2.94
C LYS A 14 20.91 1.30 -3.88
N ASN A 15 21.62 0.33 -3.30
CA ASN A 15 22.33 -0.68 -4.07
C ASN A 15 21.39 -1.54 -4.93
N LEU A 16 20.15 -1.78 -4.47
CA LEU A 16 19.16 -2.54 -5.23
C LEU A 16 18.66 -1.76 -6.45
N ILE A 17 18.30 -0.49 -6.30
CA ILE A 17 17.74 0.34 -7.39
C ILE A 17 18.78 0.76 -8.44
N ASP A 18 20.07 0.56 -8.16
CA ASP A 18 21.15 0.68 -9.15
C ASP A 18 21.28 -0.57 -10.04
N GLN A 19 20.68 -1.69 -9.62
CA GLN A 19 20.66 -2.92 -10.42
C GLN A 19 19.54 -2.82 -11.45
N ASN A 20 19.76 -3.36 -12.66
CA ASN A 20 18.74 -3.45 -13.71
C ASN A 20 18.05 -4.82 -13.64
N LEU A 21 17.17 -4.99 -12.66
CA LEU A 21 16.46 -6.23 -12.40
C LEU A 21 15.01 -6.18 -12.88
N ASP A 22 14.31 -7.29 -12.67
CA ASP A 22 12.87 -7.36 -12.90
C ASP A 22 12.09 -6.60 -11.83
N GLU A 23 10.95 -6.05 -12.26
CA GLU A 23 10.08 -5.22 -11.43
C GLU A 23 9.65 -5.93 -10.13
N SER A 24 9.44 -7.25 -10.23
CA SER A 24 9.09 -8.12 -9.11
C SER A 24 10.12 -8.09 -7.97
N VAL A 25 11.39 -7.82 -8.26
CA VAL A 25 12.44 -7.72 -7.23
C VAL A 25 12.22 -6.47 -6.38
N TYR A 26 11.93 -5.32 -7.00
CA TYR A 26 11.66 -4.08 -6.26
C TYR A 26 10.33 -4.17 -5.52
N GLN A 27 9.29 -4.73 -6.14
CA GLN A 27 8.01 -5.02 -5.48
C GLN A 27 8.23 -5.85 -4.21
N ASN A 28 8.95 -6.97 -4.31
CA ASN A 28 9.22 -7.86 -3.18
C ASN A 28 10.02 -7.15 -2.06
N PHE A 29 10.92 -6.24 -2.41
CA PHE A 29 11.64 -5.44 -1.42
C PHE A 29 10.69 -4.49 -0.69
N LEU A 30 9.87 -3.73 -1.43
CA LEU A 30 8.92 -2.77 -0.86
C LEU A 30 7.83 -3.44 -0.01
N GLU A 31 7.40 -4.64 -0.39
CA GLU A 31 6.48 -5.45 0.42
C GLU A 31 7.07 -5.86 1.77
N LYS A 32 8.38 -6.13 1.84
CA LYS A 32 9.07 -6.48 3.09
C LYS A 32 9.42 -5.26 3.94
N HIS A 33 9.47 -4.08 3.33
CA HIS A 33 9.94 -2.84 3.94
C HIS A 33 8.97 -1.70 3.61
N THR A 34 7.78 -1.77 4.19
CA THR A 34 6.65 -0.88 3.85
C THR A 34 6.92 0.58 4.19
N GLN A 35 7.92 0.89 5.03
CA GLN A 35 8.38 2.26 5.27
C GLN A 35 8.95 2.97 4.02
N PHE A 36 9.28 2.25 2.95
CA PHE A 36 9.64 2.86 1.66
C PHE A 36 8.43 3.24 0.81
N ILE A 37 7.23 2.77 1.13
CA ILE A 37 6.03 3.08 0.35
C ILE A 37 5.69 4.56 0.58
N PRO A 38 5.45 5.37 -0.48
CA PRO A 38 5.37 6.83 -0.39
C PRO A 38 4.03 7.34 0.14
N THR A 39 3.63 6.94 1.34
CA THR A 39 2.31 7.27 1.90
C THR A 39 2.13 8.77 2.14
N ARG A 40 3.19 9.44 2.61
CA ARG A 40 3.24 10.88 2.93
C ARG A 40 2.80 11.80 1.79
N THR A 41 2.89 11.35 0.54
CA THR A 41 2.52 12.15 -0.64
C THR A 41 1.03 12.55 -0.63
N PHE A 42 0.15 11.69 -0.14
CA PHE A 42 -1.28 11.96 -0.04
C PHE A 42 -1.88 11.71 1.34
N GLU A 43 -1.05 11.35 2.31
CA GLU A 43 -1.45 11.18 3.70
C GLU A 43 -2.21 12.39 4.26
N LEU A 44 -3.24 12.10 5.06
CA LEU A 44 -4.03 13.09 5.78
C LEU A 44 -3.66 13.03 7.27
N ASN A 45 -4.20 13.94 8.06
CA ASN A 45 -3.82 14.17 9.45
C ASN A 45 -4.02 12.97 10.40
N HIS A 46 -4.74 11.91 10.01
CA HIS A 46 -4.86 10.68 10.79
C HIS A 46 -3.91 9.55 10.35
N GLY A 47 -3.00 9.83 9.41
CA GLY A 47 -2.10 8.83 8.86
C GLY A 47 -2.79 7.80 7.98
N VAL A 48 -2.04 6.77 7.58
CA VAL A 48 -2.60 5.58 6.93
C VAL A 48 -3.60 4.90 7.87
N HIS A 49 -4.83 4.77 7.39
CA HIS A 49 -5.95 4.23 8.13
C HIS A 49 -5.75 2.75 8.46
N CYS A 50 -5.96 2.38 9.73
CA CYS A 50 -5.61 1.08 10.31
C CYS A 50 -4.13 0.68 10.12
N GLY A 51 -3.27 1.59 9.66
CA GLY A 51 -1.85 1.37 9.43
C GLY A 51 -1.54 0.13 8.58
N ILE A 52 -2.36 -0.12 7.57
CA ILE A 52 -2.22 -1.25 6.63
C ILE A 52 -2.13 -0.72 5.19
N ILE A 53 -1.24 -1.34 4.41
CA ILE A 53 -1.08 -1.12 2.98
C ILE A 53 -1.33 -2.43 2.26
N PHE A 54 -2.16 -2.43 1.22
CA PHE A 54 -2.41 -3.62 0.41
C PHE A 54 -1.41 -3.73 -0.73
N LYS A 55 -0.90 -4.94 -0.96
CA LYS A 55 -0.26 -5.29 -2.24
C LYS A 55 -1.29 -5.83 -3.23
N LYS A 56 -1.09 -5.55 -4.52
CA LYS A 56 -1.82 -6.21 -5.61
C LYS A 56 -3.34 -6.20 -5.42
N LEU A 57 -3.90 -5.04 -5.03
CA LEU A 57 -5.33 -4.88 -4.83
C LEU A 57 -6.04 -4.68 -6.17
N HIS A 58 -7.12 -5.42 -6.39
CA HIS A 58 -7.89 -5.38 -7.64
C HIS A 58 -8.74 -4.10 -7.72
N ILE A 59 -8.72 -3.46 -8.89
CA ILE A 59 -9.58 -2.34 -9.24
C ILE A 59 -10.56 -2.86 -10.30
N GLY A 60 -11.77 -3.17 -9.86
CA GLY A 60 -12.70 -3.93 -10.70
C GLY A 60 -12.15 -5.32 -11.04
N THR A 61 -12.48 -5.82 -12.23
CA THR A 61 -12.00 -7.13 -12.71
C THR A 61 -10.81 -7.04 -13.66
N GLN A 62 -10.41 -5.84 -14.05
CA GLN A 62 -9.49 -5.60 -15.17
C GLN A 62 -8.09 -5.14 -14.72
N TYR A 63 -8.01 -4.55 -13.53
CA TYR A 63 -6.83 -3.82 -13.10
C TYR A 63 -6.40 -4.26 -11.72
N ILE A 64 -5.11 -4.11 -11.44
CA ILE A 64 -4.48 -4.41 -10.16
C ILE A 64 -3.48 -3.30 -9.88
N SER A 65 -3.53 -2.72 -8.69
CA SER A 65 -2.54 -1.74 -8.22
C SER A 65 -1.34 -2.44 -7.57
N ASP A 66 -0.14 -1.88 -7.65
CA ASP A 66 1.01 -2.44 -6.92
C ASP A 66 0.85 -2.30 -5.42
N PHE A 67 0.47 -1.09 -5.00
CA PHE A 67 0.06 -0.82 -3.64
C PHE A 67 -1.20 0.02 -3.56
N PHE A 68 -1.94 -0.16 -2.48
CA PHE A 68 -3.12 0.63 -2.14
C PHE A 68 -3.17 0.92 -0.65
N PHE A 69 -3.52 2.14 -0.28
CA PHE A 69 -3.82 2.48 1.10
C PHE A 69 -4.93 3.51 1.20
N ILE A 70 -5.52 3.59 2.39
CA ILE A 70 -6.56 4.55 2.72
C ILE A 70 -6.00 5.51 3.77
N THR A 71 -6.33 6.79 3.65
CA THR A 71 -6.06 7.80 4.68
C THR A 71 -7.28 8.70 4.83
N LYS A 72 -7.44 9.35 5.99
CA LYS A 72 -8.63 10.15 6.27
C LYS A 72 -8.34 11.43 7.02
N SER A 73 -9.23 12.40 6.84
CA SER A 73 -9.39 13.57 7.69
C SER A 73 -10.80 13.58 8.25
N SER A 74 -11.15 14.63 8.99
CA SER A 74 -12.54 14.83 9.40
C SER A 74 -13.49 15.06 8.22
N ALA A 75 -12.97 15.43 7.04
CA ALA A 75 -13.77 15.86 5.89
C ALA A 75 -13.81 14.84 4.74
N GLU A 76 -12.78 14.02 4.55
CA GLU A 76 -12.70 13.09 3.41
C GLU A 76 -11.94 11.81 3.73
N TRP A 77 -12.18 10.79 2.90
CA TRP A 77 -11.31 9.65 2.69
C TRP A 77 -10.53 9.82 1.39
N ARG A 78 -9.23 9.50 1.42
CA ARG A 78 -8.43 9.34 0.21
C ARG A 78 -8.12 7.88 0.00
N LEU A 79 -8.49 7.40 -1.18
CA LEU A 79 -8.18 6.08 -1.72
C LEU A 79 -6.93 6.25 -2.59
N VAL A 80 -5.77 5.83 -2.09
CA VAL A 80 -4.48 6.11 -2.74
C VAL A 80 -3.96 4.85 -3.40
N PHE A 81 -3.77 4.91 -4.72
CA PHE A 81 -3.27 3.83 -5.56
C PHE A 81 -1.84 4.13 -6.00
N ILE A 82 -1.00 3.11 -6.03
CA ILE A 82 0.42 3.23 -6.40
C ILE A 82 0.71 2.23 -7.51
N GLU A 83 1.33 2.73 -8.58
CA GLU A 83 1.94 1.95 -9.66
C GLU A 83 3.46 2.09 -9.56
N LEU A 84 4.17 0.99 -9.78
CA LEU A 84 5.61 0.91 -9.92
C LEU A 84 5.95 0.63 -11.38
N GLU A 85 6.90 1.40 -11.90
CA GLU A 85 7.70 0.99 -13.06
C GLU A 85 9.13 0.77 -12.57
N LYS A 86 10.04 0.38 -13.46
CA LYS A 86 11.42 0.07 -13.05
C LYS A 86 12.21 1.34 -12.67
N PRO A 87 13.22 1.24 -11.77
CA PRO A 87 14.11 2.35 -11.47
C PRO A 87 14.91 2.84 -12.68
N ASN A 88 15.21 1.97 -13.65
CA ASN A 88 15.99 2.33 -14.84
C ASN A 88 15.14 2.89 -15.99
N SER A 89 13.82 3.00 -15.82
CA SER A 89 12.94 3.65 -16.79
C SER A 89 13.34 5.11 -17.00
N LYS A 90 13.45 5.51 -18.26
CA LYS A 90 13.84 6.88 -18.65
C LYS A 90 12.60 7.76 -18.76
N PHE A 91 12.72 9.04 -18.43
CA PHE A 91 11.59 9.97 -18.50
C PHE A 91 11.36 10.53 -19.91
N PHE A 92 12.44 10.92 -20.59
CA PHE A 92 12.37 11.62 -21.87
C PHE A 92 13.29 11.01 -22.93
N ASN A 93 12.82 11.05 -24.16
CA ASN A 93 13.60 10.82 -25.37
C ASN A 93 14.53 12.02 -25.65
N LYS A 94 15.41 11.88 -26.65
CA LYS A 94 16.34 12.96 -27.05
C LYS A 94 15.63 14.21 -27.58
N ASP A 95 14.42 14.06 -28.12
CA ASP A 95 13.57 15.13 -28.65
C ASP A 95 12.64 15.74 -27.60
N GLU A 96 12.89 15.46 -26.32
CA GLU A 96 12.07 15.92 -25.19
C GLU A 96 10.62 15.38 -25.17
N THR A 97 10.30 14.35 -25.96
CA THR A 97 9.04 13.60 -25.80
C THR A 97 9.15 12.59 -24.65
N ILE A 98 8.03 12.21 -24.01
CA ILE A 98 8.05 11.15 -23.00
C ILE A 98 8.39 9.80 -23.61
N THR A 99 9.11 8.97 -22.87
CA THR A 99 9.47 7.61 -23.31
C THR A 99 8.26 6.68 -23.30
N THR A 100 8.41 5.52 -23.94
CA THR A 100 7.43 4.43 -23.87
C THR A 100 7.20 3.95 -22.44
N ASP A 101 8.26 3.86 -21.62
CA ASP A 101 8.18 3.40 -20.23
C ASP A 101 7.35 4.36 -19.36
N LEU A 102 7.67 5.66 -19.43
CA LEU A 102 6.90 6.67 -18.68
C LEU A 102 5.45 6.75 -19.17
N ASN A 103 5.25 6.67 -20.49
CA ASN A 103 3.91 6.67 -21.07
C ASN A 103 3.09 5.45 -20.65
N LYS A 104 3.72 4.27 -20.49
CA LYS A 104 3.06 3.04 -20.00
C LYS A 104 2.51 3.25 -18.58
N GLY A 105 3.33 3.70 -17.64
CA GLY A 105 2.90 3.97 -16.25
C GLY A 105 1.80 5.04 -16.16
N ILE A 106 1.96 6.15 -16.89
CA ILE A 106 0.93 7.20 -16.95
C ILE A 106 -0.38 6.66 -17.53
N LYS A 107 -0.31 5.87 -18.60
CA LYS A 107 -1.49 5.26 -19.22
C LYS A 107 -2.18 4.30 -18.25
N GLN A 108 -1.43 3.49 -17.51
CA GLN A 108 -1.98 2.55 -16.52
C GLN A 108 -2.75 3.30 -15.42
N VAL A 109 -2.17 4.36 -14.86
CA VAL A 109 -2.83 5.22 -13.86
C VAL A 109 -4.08 5.89 -14.46
N ASN A 110 -4.00 6.40 -15.68
CA ASN A 110 -5.15 7.04 -16.34
C ASN A 110 -6.29 6.06 -16.68
N GLN A 111 -5.99 4.78 -16.91
CA GLN A 111 -7.00 3.74 -17.05
C GLN A 111 -7.74 3.51 -15.74
N TRP A 112 -7.03 3.43 -14.60
CA TRP A 112 -7.66 3.35 -13.28
C TRP A 112 -8.52 4.56 -12.99
N ARG A 113 -8.03 5.76 -13.30
CA ARG A 113 -8.77 7.02 -13.13
C ARG A 113 -10.06 7.05 -13.92
N THR A 114 -9.98 6.71 -15.21
CA THR A 114 -11.16 6.62 -16.07
C THR A 114 -12.16 5.63 -15.50
N TYR A 115 -11.69 4.46 -15.06
CA TYR A 115 -12.54 3.43 -14.47
C TYR A 115 -13.21 3.89 -13.16
N LEU A 116 -12.45 4.47 -12.23
CA LEU A 116 -12.90 4.89 -10.90
C LEU A 116 -13.65 6.23 -10.87
N ASN A 117 -13.61 7.02 -11.96
CA ASN A 117 -14.45 8.21 -12.09
C ASN A 117 -15.91 7.85 -12.39
N GLU A 118 -16.18 6.66 -12.90
CA GLU A 118 -17.54 6.16 -13.08
C GLU A 118 -18.16 5.80 -11.72
N PRO A 119 -19.29 6.41 -11.32
CA PRO A 119 -19.85 6.25 -9.98
C PRO A 119 -20.14 4.80 -9.58
N ASN A 120 -20.63 3.98 -10.51
CA ASN A 120 -20.94 2.58 -10.26
C ASN A 120 -19.68 1.74 -10.05
N ASN A 121 -18.60 2.04 -10.77
CA ASN A 121 -17.31 1.36 -10.62
C ASN A 121 -16.65 1.75 -9.29
N LEU A 122 -16.71 3.02 -8.91
CA LEU A 122 -16.24 3.47 -7.61
C LEU A 122 -17.03 2.84 -6.46
N ALA A 123 -18.36 2.81 -6.57
CA ALA A 123 -19.22 2.15 -5.59
C ALA A 123 -18.90 0.66 -5.47
N SER A 124 -18.68 -0.02 -6.61
CA SER A 124 -18.25 -1.42 -6.65
C SER A 124 -16.90 -1.62 -5.95
N PHE A 125 -15.90 -0.76 -6.23
CA PHE A 125 -14.59 -0.78 -5.58
C PHE A 125 -14.70 -0.57 -4.06
N ILE A 126 -15.46 0.43 -3.63
CA ILE A 126 -15.70 0.74 -2.20
C ILE A 126 -16.39 -0.41 -1.48
N ASN A 127 -17.27 -1.15 -2.17
CA ASN A 127 -17.99 -2.29 -1.63
C ASN A 127 -17.21 -3.61 -1.69
N GLN A 128 -16.00 -3.62 -2.25
CA GLN A 128 -15.11 -4.79 -2.15
C GLN A 128 -14.86 -5.12 -0.68
N PRO A 129 -14.81 -6.41 -0.29
CA PRO A 129 -14.73 -6.81 1.12
C PRO A 129 -13.62 -6.13 1.90
N ALA A 130 -12.39 -6.10 1.37
CA ALA A 130 -11.26 -5.48 2.07
C ALA A 130 -11.43 -3.97 2.26
N VAL A 131 -11.89 -3.26 1.21
CA VAL A 131 -12.05 -1.79 1.21
C VAL A 131 -13.22 -1.37 2.09
N ASN A 132 -14.38 -2.00 1.92
CA ASN A 132 -15.58 -1.73 2.69
C ASN A 132 -15.33 -1.92 4.19
N LYS A 133 -14.58 -2.96 4.54
CA LYS A 133 -14.21 -3.25 5.92
C LYS A 133 -13.45 -2.09 6.56
N LEU A 134 -12.42 -1.60 5.87
CA LEU A 134 -11.61 -0.48 6.36
C LEU A 134 -12.42 0.82 6.48
N LEU A 135 -13.29 1.11 5.52
CA LEU A 135 -14.12 2.32 5.57
C LEU A 135 -15.18 2.26 6.68
N SER A 136 -15.69 1.07 6.99
CA SER A 136 -16.75 0.84 8.00
C SER A 136 -16.24 0.82 9.44
N THR A 137 -14.92 0.79 9.66
CA THR A 137 -14.31 0.79 11.00
C THR A 137 -14.67 2.00 11.86
N HIS A 138 -15.10 3.10 11.23
CA HIS A 138 -15.42 4.33 11.94
C HIS A 138 -16.74 4.91 11.44
N PRO A 139 -17.89 4.50 12.03
CA PRO A 139 -19.23 4.86 11.56
C PRO A 139 -19.44 6.36 11.29
N GLY A 140 -18.86 7.22 12.14
CA GLY A 140 -18.95 8.68 12.00
C GLY A 140 -18.29 9.26 10.73
N PHE A 141 -17.44 8.51 10.03
CA PHE A 141 -16.81 8.95 8.78
C PHE A 141 -17.31 8.16 7.57
N VAL A 142 -18.19 7.17 7.74
CA VAL A 142 -18.63 6.28 6.64
C VAL A 142 -19.25 7.07 5.50
N ASN A 143 -19.85 8.22 5.75
CA ASN A 143 -20.50 9.05 4.71
C ASN A 143 -19.57 10.11 4.10
N ASN A 144 -18.35 10.28 4.59
CA ASN A 144 -17.41 11.25 4.02
C ASN A 144 -17.11 10.92 2.54
N PRO A 145 -16.85 11.92 1.68
CA PRO A 145 -16.40 11.71 0.31
C PRO A 145 -15.20 10.76 0.22
N LYS A 146 -15.17 9.91 -0.82
CA LYS A 146 -14.06 8.98 -1.10
C LYS A 146 -13.41 9.43 -2.41
N ASN A 147 -12.28 10.10 -2.30
CA ASN A 147 -11.58 10.68 -3.42
C ASN A 147 -10.39 9.80 -3.80
N CYS A 148 -10.19 9.55 -5.09
CA CYS A 148 -9.10 8.71 -5.57
C CYS A 148 -7.85 9.54 -5.90
N TYR A 149 -6.70 9.04 -5.44
CA TYR A 149 -5.39 9.65 -5.60
C TYR A 149 -4.40 8.61 -6.12
N TYR A 150 -3.38 9.05 -6.86
CA TYR A 150 -2.53 8.15 -7.63
C TYR A 150 -1.06 8.52 -7.52
N ILE A 151 -0.19 7.53 -7.38
CA ILE A 151 1.26 7.71 -7.38
C ILE A 151 1.85 6.78 -8.44
N LEU A 152 2.69 7.31 -9.32
CA LEU A 152 3.57 6.52 -10.17
C LEU A 152 5.00 6.63 -9.63
N VAL A 153 5.60 5.51 -9.25
CA VAL A 153 7.02 5.42 -8.88
C VAL A 153 7.80 4.87 -10.06
N THR A 154 8.70 5.68 -10.64
CA THR A 154 9.46 5.29 -11.83
C THR A 154 10.78 6.05 -11.91
N GLY A 155 11.79 5.43 -12.52
CA GLY A 155 13.01 6.12 -12.90
C GLY A 155 13.89 6.60 -11.73
N ARG A 156 15.01 7.23 -12.09
CA ARG A 156 15.94 7.89 -11.17
C ARG A 156 15.94 9.40 -11.31
N ARG A 157 16.23 10.10 -10.22
CA ARG A 157 16.29 11.56 -10.19
C ARG A 157 17.27 12.14 -11.20
N ASP A 158 18.41 11.48 -11.38
CA ASP A 158 19.48 11.96 -12.27
C ASP A 158 19.08 11.87 -13.75
N ASP A 159 18.04 11.10 -14.09
CA ASP A 159 17.47 11.05 -15.44
C ASP A 159 16.49 12.20 -15.73
N ILE A 160 16.08 12.97 -14.70
CA ILE A 160 15.18 14.10 -14.87
C ILE A 160 15.98 15.33 -15.33
N LYS A 161 16.09 15.50 -16.64
CA LYS A 161 16.74 16.68 -17.24
C LYS A 161 15.86 17.93 -17.19
N ASN A 162 14.54 17.76 -17.30
CA ASN A 162 13.58 18.87 -17.35
C ASN A 162 12.41 18.62 -16.38
N ARG A 163 12.50 19.21 -15.19
CA ARG A 163 11.45 19.09 -14.15
C ARG A 163 10.14 19.76 -14.56
N ASN A 164 10.22 20.87 -15.30
CA ASN A 164 9.03 21.58 -15.77
C ASN A 164 8.22 20.71 -16.72
N LEU A 165 8.90 19.98 -17.62
CA LEU A 165 8.24 19.05 -18.52
C LEU A 165 7.61 17.88 -17.76
N LEU A 166 8.30 17.31 -16.78
CA LEU A 166 7.72 16.23 -15.94
C LEU A 166 6.49 16.70 -15.17
N SER A 167 6.51 17.95 -14.69
CA SER A 167 5.41 18.51 -13.90
C SER A 167 4.09 18.63 -14.67
N GLN A 168 4.15 18.70 -16.01
CA GLN A 168 2.96 18.73 -16.89
C GLN A 168 2.14 17.44 -16.82
N TYR A 169 2.77 16.34 -16.39
CA TYR A 169 2.12 15.03 -16.24
C TYR A 169 1.66 14.75 -14.80
N THR A 170 1.92 15.70 -13.88
CA THR A 170 1.45 15.63 -12.49
C THR A 170 0.31 16.62 -12.27
N HIS A 171 -0.55 16.35 -11.28
CA HIS A 171 -1.60 17.27 -10.86
C HIS A 171 -2.05 16.96 -9.42
N HIS A 172 -3.04 17.70 -8.91
CA HIS A 172 -3.40 17.71 -7.49
C HIS A 172 -3.69 16.33 -6.86
N ASN A 173 -4.15 15.34 -7.64
CA ASN A 173 -4.38 13.96 -7.19
C ASN A 173 -3.55 12.90 -7.93
N PHE A 174 -2.51 13.28 -8.67
CA PHE A 174 -1.57 12.36 -9.31
C PHE A 174 -0.14 12.89 -9.26
N TYR A 175 0.76 12.15 -8.63
CA TYR A 175 2.18 12.46 -8.62
C TYR A 175 3.01 11.36 -9.29
N ILE A 176 4.06 11.81 -9.98
CA ILE A 176 5.13 10.95 -10.48
C ILE A 176 6.35 11.19 -9.59
N MET A 177 6.95 10.13 -9.08
CA MET A 177 8.13 10.20 -8.21
C MET A 177 9.19 9.18 -8.59
N THR A 178 10.42 9.48 -8.23
CA THR A 178 11.58 8.61 -8.46
C THR A 178 11.81 7.66 -7.30
N TYR A 179 12.46 6.52 -7.57
CA TYR A 179 12.91 5.62 -6.51
C TYR A 179 13.81 6.30 -5.48
N ASP A 180 14.55 7.34 -5.89
CA ASP A 180 15.39 8.12 -5.00
C ASP A 180 14.61 8.81 -3.87
N SER A 181 13.37 9.21 -4.14
CA SER A 181 12.50 9.85 -3.14
C SER A 181 12.09 8.87 -2.04
N LEU A 182 11.99 7.57 -2.34
CA LEU A 182 11.57 6.57 -1.36
C LEU A 182 12.61 6.40 -0.24
N TYR A 183 13.89 6.29 -0.60
CA TYR A 183 14.95 6.11 0.41
C TYR A 183 15.31 7.39 1.15
N GLU A 184 15.01 8.56 0.58
CA GLU A 184 15.18 9.84 1.28
C GLU A 184 14.12 10.02 2.37
N ALA A 185 12.90 9.55 2.11
CA ALA A 185 11.78 9.66 3.03
C ALA A 185 11.83 8.64 4.19
N ILE A 186 12.56 7.52 4.04
CA ILE A 186 12.57 6.39 4.98
C ILE A 186 12.79 6.79 6.45
N SER A 187 13.57 7.84 6.68
CA SER A 187 13.91 8.35 8.02
C SER A 187 12.70 8.84 8.81
N PHE A 188 11.61 9.14 8.12
CA PHE A 188 10.39 9.71 8.69
C PHE A 188 9.16 8.87 8.38
N SER A 189 9.29 7.79 7.62
CA SER A 189 8.17 6.94 7.25
C SER A 189 7.98 5.85 8.31
N PRO A 190 6.78 5.70 8.89
CA PRO A 190 6.52 4.59 9.79
C PRO A 190 6.39 3.29 8.97
N GLU A 191 6.53 2.16 9.67
CA GLU A 191 6.24 0.85 9.10
C GLU A 191 4.74 0.54 9.17
N TYR A 192 4.24 -0.16 8.16
CA TYR A 192 2.84 -0.55 8.02
C TYR A 192 2.69 -2.05 7.85
N TYR A 193 1.55 -2.59 8.28
CA TYR A 193 1.19 -3.96 7.93
C TYR A 193 0.98 -4.09 6.43
N LEU A 194 1.45 -5.20 5.85
CA LEU A 194 1.18 -5.55 4.48
C LEU A 194 -0.06 -6.46 4.41
N GLY A 195 -1.11 -5.97 3.77
CA GLY A 195 -2.35 -6.68 3.51
C GLY A 195 -2.42 -7.27 2.10
N SER A 196 -3.22 -8.31 1.94
CA SER A 196 -3.71 -8.79 0.64
C SER A 196 -5.13 -9.31 0.78
N GLU A 197 -5.93 -9.19 -0.27
CA GLU A 197 -7.30 -9.70 -0.27
C GLU A 197 -7.36 -11.17 -0.69
N LYS A 198 -8.17 -11.98 0.02
CA LYS A 198 -8.52 -13.35 -0.37
C LYS A 198 -9.96 -13.67 -0.03
N GLY A 199 -10.84 -13.62 -1.03
CA GLY A 199 -12.28 -13.75 -0.83
C GLY A 199 -12.77 -12.59 0.03
N GLN A 200 -13.41 -12.90 1.16
CA GLN A 200 -13.87 -11.87 2.11
C GLN A 200 -12.79 -11.45 3.12
N ASN A 201 -11.59 -12.04 3.06
CA ASN A 201 -10.57 -11.90 4.09
C ASN A 201 -9.47 -10.92 3.71
N ILE A 202 -9.01 -10.16 4.71
CA ILE A 202 -7.75 -9.43 4.68
C ILE A 202 -6.69 -10.33 5.30
N ILE A 203 -5.71 -10.75 4.49
CA ILE A 203 -4.56 -11.52 4.94
C ILE A 203 -3.43 -10.55 5.26
N VAL A 204 -3.08 -10.43 6.55
CA VAL A 204 -1.91 -9.67 7.00
C VAL A 204 -0.68 -10.56 6.89
N LYS A 205 0.36 -10.06 6.25
CA LYS A 205 1.54 -10.84 5.86
C LYS A 205 2.68 -10.77 6.87
N ASN A 206 2.73 -9.74 7.72
CA ASN A 206 3.81 -9.55 8.70
C ASN A 206 3.85 -10.70 9.70
N GLU A 207 5.04 -11.19 10.01
CA GLU A 207 5.28 -12.23 11.03
C GLU A 207 5.35 -11.66 12.44
N HIS A 208 5.71 -10.38 12.55
CA HIS A 208 5.90 -9.69 13.82
C HIS A 208 5.00 -8.45 13.89
N MET A 209 4.66 -8.09 15.13
CA MET A 209 3.87 -6.91 15.45
C MET A 209 4.67 -5.65 15.19
N ILE A 210 3.99 -4.63 14.65
CA ILE A 210 4.53 -3.28 14.54
C ILE A 210 4.06 -2.51 15.79
N GLU A 211 4.94 -2.37 16.79
CA GLU A 211 4.58 -1.92 18.15
C GLU A 211 3.82 -0.58 18.20
N HIS A 212 4.14 0.35 17.30
CA HIS A 212 3.51 1.68 17.24
C HIS A 212 2.28 1.75 16.33
N ASN A 213 1.86 0.61 15.78
CA ASN A 213 0.75 0.52 14.86
C ASN A 213 -0.08 -0.71 15.20
N THR A 214 -0.97 -0.58 16.17
CA THR A 214 -1.90 -1.64 16.59
C THR A 214 -3.34 -1.34 16.20
N THR A 215 -3.60 -0.20 15.55
CA THR A 215 -4.95 0.30 15.27
C THR A 215 -5.82 -0.68 14.47
N LEU A 216 -5.21 -1.48 13.58
CA LEU A 216 -5.89 -2.57 12.87
C LEU A 216 -6.57 -3.56 13.82
N PHE A 217 -5.96 -3.77 14.99
CA PHE A 217 -6.29 -4.79 15.98
C PHE A 217 -6.95 -4.22 17.25
N VAL A 218 -7.38 -2.96 17.28
CA VAL A 218 -8.03 -2.40 18.47
C VAL A 218 -9.52 -2.14 18.24
N TYR A 219 -10.00 -2.20 17.00
CA TYR A 219 -11.41 -2.04 16.67
C TYR A 219 -12.12 -3.41 16.59
N PRO A 220 -13.00 -3.76 17.55
CA PRO A 220 -13.61 -5.10 17.66
C PRO A 220 -14.46 -5.50 16.44
N ALA A 221 -14.95 -4.50 15.69
CA ALA A 221 -15.73 -4.69 14.47
C ALA A 221 -14.90 -5.31 13.33
N ASN A 222 -13.58 -5.48 13.47
CA ASN A 222 -12.67 -5.80 12.35
C ASN A 222 -12.18 -7.25 12.25
N CYS A 223 -12.34 -8.05 13.30
CA CYS A 223 -11.53 -9.25 13.48
C CYS A 223 -11.98 -10.45 12.64
N ASP A 224 -13.28 -10.57 12.36
CA ASP A 224 -13.87 -11.81 11.83
C ASP A 224 -13.28 -12.21 10.45
N ASN A 225 -12.78 -11.23 9.69
CA ASN A 225 -12.24 -11.40 8.33
C ASN A 225 -10.76 -11.04 8.22
N ILE A 226 -10.09 -10.69 9.32
CA ILE A 226 -8.64 -10.51 9.34
C ILE A 226 -8.00 -11.88 9.61
N ARG A 227 -6.97 -12.21 8.83
CA ARG A 227 -6.19 -13.45 9.00
C ARG A 227 -4.74 -13.05 9.24
N ILE A 228 -4.17 -13.57 10.32
CA ILE A 228 -2.77 -13.37 10.72
C ILE A 228 -2.09 -14.73 10.90
N ASN A 229 -0.76 -14.78 10.85
CA ASN A 229 -0.02 -15.98 11.21
C ASN A 229 0.08 -16.13 12.74
N GLN A 230 0.55 -17.30 13.19
CA GLN A 230 0.64 -17.63 14.60
C GLN A 230 1.64 -16.75 15.36
N ASN A 231 2.78 -16.41 14.77
CA ASN A 231 3.81 -15.58 15.43
C ASN A 231 3.24 -14.19 15.77
N LEU A 232 2.60 -13.54 14.79
CA LEU A 232 1.96 -12.24 14.98
C LEU A 232 0.84 -12.33 16.02
N TYR A 233 0.05 -13.41 16.02
CA TYR A 233 -0.98 -13.63 17.02
C TYR A 233 -0.36 -13.72 18.44
N ASP A 234 0.67 -14.53 18.61
CA ASP A 234 1.31 -14.74 19.91
C ASP A 234 1.92 -13.44 20.47
N GLU A 235 2.49 -12.60 19.61
CA GLU A 235 2.98 -11.27 19.99
C GLU A 235 1.86 -10.32 20.38
N LEU A 236 0.76 -10.29 19.63
CA LEU A 236 -0.42 -9.47 19.96
C LEU A 236 -1.06 -9.92 21.30
N VAL A 237 -1.12 -11.22 21.58
CA VAL A 237 -1.59 -11.76 22.86
C VAL A 237 -0.73 -11.24 24.01
N LYS A 238 0.60 -11.34 23.87
CA LYS A 238 1.55 -10.85 24.88
C LYS A 238 1.43 -9.34 25.10
N TYR A 239 1.24 -8.58 24.03
CA TYR A 239 1.13 -7.12 24.07
C TYR A 239 -0.16 -6.65 24.74
N CYS A 240 -1.30 -7.25 24.40
CA CYS A 240 -2.60 -6.83 24.91
C CYS A 240 -2.91 -7.35 26.33
N GLY A 241 -2.28 -8.46 26.76
CA GLY A 241 -2.55 -9.13 28.03
C GLY A 241 -4.00 -9.66 28.15
N ASP A 242 -4.47 -9.89 29.39
CA ASP A 242 -5.82 -10.42 29.69
C ASP A 242 -6.97 -9.46 29.32
N LYS A 243 -6.68 -8.24 28.85
CA LYS A 243 -7.69 -7.19 28.58
C LYS A 243 -8.51 -7.41 27.30
N THR A 244 -8.30 -8.53 26.61
CA THR A 244 -8.82 -8.79 25.26
C THR A 244 -9.39 -10.20 25.08
N GLU A 245 -9.92 -10.82 26.14
CA GLU A 245 -10.44 -12.21 26.12
C GLU A 245 -11.51 -12.50 25.04
N GLY A 246 -12.23 -11.49 24.52
CA GLY A 246 -13.15 -11.65 23.38
C GLY A 246 -12.56 -11.33 21.99
N PHE A 247 -11.50 -10.52 21.94
CA PHE A 247 -10.89 -10.02 20.69
C PHE A 247 -9.83 -10.99 20.16
N LEU A 248 -8.95 -11.47 21.03
CA LEU A 248 -7.91 -12.44 20.68
C LEU A 248 -8.53 -13.80 20.34
N ALA A 249 -9.58 -14.24 21.05
CA ALA A 249 -10.28 -15.49 20.73
C ALA A 249 -10.77 -15.55 19.26
N LYS A 250 -11.35 -14.46 18.74
CA LYS A 250 -11.80 -14.36 17.34
C LYS A 250 -10.67 -14.32 16.32
N LEU A 251 -9.51 -13.78 16.68
CA LEU A 251 -8.30 -13.84 15.85
C LEU A 251 -7.62 -15.21 15.91
N GLY A 252 -7.69 -15.89 17.06
CA GLY A 252 -7.22 -17.25 17.28
C GLY A 252 -7.92 -18.28 16.38
N ASP A 253 -9.24 -18.12 16.17
CA ASP A 253 -10.00 -18.94 15.20
C ASP A 253 -9.52 -18.78 13.74
N ASN A 254 -8.70 -17.76 13.50
CA ASN A 254 -8.26 -17.26 12.22
C ASN A 254 -6.73 -17.41 11.99
N THR A 255 -6.02 -18.08 12.91
CA THR A 255 -4.59 -18.36 12.78
C THR A 255 -4.30 -19.68 12.02
N GLY A 256 -3.09 -19.75 11.45
CA GLY A 256 -2.32 -20.96 11.10
C GLY A 256 -3.03 -22.16 10.47
N GLU A 257 -3.70 -22.99 11.27
CA GLU A 257 -4.19 -24.32 10.86
C GLU A 257 -5.23 -24.25 9.72
N LYS A 258 -6.10 -23.23 9.69
CA LYS A 258 -7.06 -23.02 8.56
C LYS A 258 -6.44 -22.29 7.36
N LEU A 259 -5.33 -21.57 7.54
CA LEU A 259 -4.59 -20.93 6.43
C LEU A 259 -3.91 -21.99 5.53
N GLN A 260 -3.52 -23.15 6.08
CA GLN A 260 -3.02 -24.28 5.29
C GLN A 260 -4.12 -24.92 4.42
N GLN A 261 -5.37 -25.02 4.92
CA GLN A 261 -6.50 -25.51 4.10
C GLN A 261 -6.79 -24.60 2.91
N LEU A 262 -6.57 -23.29 3.04
CA LEU A 262 -6.68 -22.33 1.93
C LEU A 262 -5.50 -22.38 0.94
N LYS A 263 -4.37 -22.99 1.29
CA LYS A 263 -3.26 -23.30 0.36
C LYS A 263 -3.44 -24.67 -0.32
N GLY A 264 -4.19 -25.58 0.30
CA GLY A 264 -4.42 -26.95 -0.22
C GLY A 264 -5.44 -27.08 -1.36
N ASN A 265 -6.25 -26.05 -1.65
CA ASN A 265 -7.27 -26.07 -2.71
C ASN A 265 -6.82 -25.46 -4.04
N ILE A 266 -5.52 -25.45 -4.34
CA ILE A 266 -5.01 -25.17 -5.69
C ILE A 266 -4.16 -26.35 -6.15
N ILE A 267 -4.84 -27.39 -6.63
CA ILE A 267 -4.37 -28.23 -7.74
C ILE A 267 -5.54 -28.36 -8.72
N ARG A 268 -5.66 -27.38 -9.62
CA ARG A 268 -5.85 -27.48 -11.07
C ARG A 268 -6.23 -26.12 -11.63
#